data_AF-A0A2M7S7C0-F1
#
_entry.id   AF-A0A2M7S7C0-F1
#
_cell.length_a   1.000
_cell.length_b   1.000
_cell.length_c   1.000
_cell.angle_alpha   90.00
_cell.angle_beta   90.00
_cell.angle_gamma   90.00
#
_symmetry.space_group_name_H-M   'P 1'
#
loop_
_entity.id
_entity.type
_entity.pdbx_description
1 polymer ?
#
loop_
_entity_poly.entity_id
_entity_poly.type
_entity_poly.pdbx_seq_one_letter_code
_entity_poly.pdbx_strand_id
1 'polypeptide(L)' 'MDQVLIKEKKYSGKYVIIKDYGNPVVVAYGKNPEKVYREAIRKKCADPILIFVPTKNMVHIY' A
#
# COMPACT_ATOMS: atom_id res chain seq x y z
N MET A 1 -12.88 -10.29 13.47
CA MET A 1 -12.69 -10.91 12.14
C MET A 1 -11.73 -9.98 11.42
N ASP A 2 -10.55 -10.46 11.05
CA ASP A 2 -9.48 -9.57 10.59
C ASP A 2 -9.62 -9.27 9.11
N GLN A 3 -9.50 -7.99 8.75
CA GLN A 3 -9.59 -7.58 7.36
C GLN A 3 -8.21 -7.64 6.68
N VAL A 4 -8.10 -8.41 5.61
CA VAL A 4 -6.87 -8.51 4.81
C VAL A 4 -6.92 -7.51 3.66
N LEU A 5 -6.06 -6.49 3.71
CA LEU A 5 -6.00 -5.42 2.68
C LEU A 5 -5.20 -5.83 1.44
N ILE A 6 -4.09 -6.55 1.60
CA ILE A 6 -3.19 -6.93 0.50
C ILE A 6 -2.84 -8.42 0.64
N LYS A 7 -3.08 -9.21 -0.42
CA LYS A 7 -2.73 -10.66 -0.46
C LYS A 7 -1.56 -11.00 -1.39
N GLU A 8 -1.23 -10.10 -2.31
CA GLU A 8 -0.35 -10.41 -3.43
C GLU A 8 1.13 -10.31 -3.04
N LYS A 9 1.88 -11.41 -3.22
CA LYS A 9 3.31 -11.50 -2.87
C LYS A 9 4.19 -10.46 -3.56
N LYS A 10 3.81 -9.95 -4.74
CA LYS A 10 4.57 -8.92 -5.49
C LYS A 10 4.73 -7.61 -4.74
N TYR A 11 3.91 -7.36 -3.71
CA TYR A 11 3.96 -6.15 -2.89
C TYR A 11 4.80 -6.31 -1.62
N SER A 12 5.25 -7.53 -1.30
CA SER A 12 6.12 -7.79 -0.16
C SER A 12 7.35 -6.87 -0.13
N GLY A 13 7.57 -6.20 1.01
CA GLY A 13 8.66 -5.24 1.21
C GLY A 13 8.50 -3.92 0.45
N LYS A 14 7.28 -3.55 0.07
CA LYS A 14 6.99 -2.32 -0.68
C LYS A 14 5.95 -1.49 0.04
N TYR A 15 5.99 -0.19 -0.26
CA TYR A 15 4.90 0.72 0.00
C TYR A 15 3.85 0.58 -1.08
N VAL A 16 2.59 0.61 -0.67
CA VAL A 16 1.43 0.44 -1.53
C VAL A 16 0.42 1.53 -1.19
N ILE A 17 -0.17 2.14 -2.23
CA ILE A 17 -1.31 3.04 -2.07
C ILE A 17 -2.57 2.29 -2.45
N ILE A 18 -3.54 2.28 -1.55
CA ILE A 18 -4.91 1.82 -1.81
C ILE A 18 -5.86 3.02 -1.82
N LYS A 19 -7.00 2.87 -2.52
CA LYS A 19 -8.03 3.91 -2.56
C LYS A 19 -8.75 4.09 -1.23
N ASP A 20 -9.19 2.99 -0.65
CA ASP A 20 -9.96 2.97 0.58
C ASP A 20 -9.81 1.61 1.28
N TYR A 21 -10.17 1.54 2.57
CA TYR A 21 -10.11 0.30 3.33
C TYR A 21 -11.19 -0.70 2.90
N GLY A 22 -12.37 -0.28 2.46
CA GLY A 22 -13.49 -1.17 2.14
C GLY A 22 -13.27 -2.00 0.86
N ASN A 23 -12.56 -1.42 -0.11
CA ASN A 23 -12.21 -2.00 -1.39
C ASN A 23 -10.73 -1.67 -1.69
N PRO A 24 -9.79 -2.49 -1.20
CA PRO A 24 -8.36 -2.20 -1.26
C PRO A 24 -7.79 -2.42 -2.67
N VAL A 25 -8.12 -1.51 -3.59
CA VAL A 25 -7.59 -1.48 -4.96
C VAL A 25 -6.25 -0.76 -4.94
N VAL A 26 -5.19 -1.46 -5.35
CA VAL A 26 -3.84 -0.90 -5.43
C VAL A 26 -3.74 0.08 -6.61
N VAL A 27 -3.41 1.34 -6.29
CA VAL A 27 -3.25 2.42 -7.28
C VAL A 27 -1.79 2.60 -7.70
N ALA A 28 -0.87 2.47 -6.74
CA ALA A 28 0.58 2.63 -6.95
C ALA A 28 1.35 1.79 -5.91
N TYR A 29 2.58 1.37 -6.24
CA TYR A 29 3.43 0.61 -5.32
C TYR A 29 4.92 0.76 -5.64
N GLY A 30 5.78 0.61 -4.65
CA GLY A 30 7.23 0.76 -4.84
C GLY A 30 8.02 0.79 -3.54
N LYS A 31 9.35 0.93 -3.64
CA LYS A 31 10.25 0.93 -2.47
C LYS A 31 10.39 2.31 -1.82
N ASN A 32 10.10 3.39 -2.55
CA ASN A 32 10.21 4.76 -2.05
C ASN A 32 8.80 5.32 -1.80
N PRO A 33 8.42 5.62 -0.55
CA PRO A 33 7.06 6.03 -0.21
C PRO A 33 6.67 7.36 -0.87
N GLU A 34 7.58 8.32 -0.95
CA GLU A 34 7.33 9.65 -1.54
C GLU A 34 7.06 9.55 -3.05
N LYS A 35 7.81 8.72 -3.77
CA LYS A 35 7.58 8.48 -5.20
C LYS A 35 6.23 7.80 -5.44
N VAL A 36 5.89 6.81 -4.61
CA VAL A 36 4.64 6.06 -4.70
C VAL A 36 3.43 6.96 -4.41
N TYR A 37 3.55 7.83 -3.40
CA TYR A 37 2.52 8.83 -3.09
C TYR A 37 2.32 9.81 -4.24
N ARG A 38 3.41 10.39 -4.78
CA ARG A 38 3.33 11.29 -5.95
C ARG A 38 2.69 10.63 -7.16
N GLU A 39 2.97 9.35 -7.40
CA GLU A 39 2.32 8.59 -8.48
C GLU A 39 0.81 8.45 -8.25
N ALA A 40 0.38 8.17 -7.03
CA ALA A 40 -1.04 8.10 -6.70
C ALA A 40 -1.77 9.44 -6.88
N ILE A 41 -1.14 10.54 -6.48
CA ILE A 41 -1.68 11.90 -6.71
C ILE A 41 -1.79 12.19 -8.20
N ARG A 42 -0.78 11.86 -9.01
CA ARG A 42 -0.84 11.99 -10.48
C ARG A 42 -1.99 11.18 -11.10
N LYS A 43 -2.36 10.06 -10.46
CA LYS A 43 -3.50 9.21 -10.85
C LYS A 43 -4.85 9.72 -10.30
N LYS A 44 -4.91 10.93 -9.73
CA LYS A 44 -6.12 11.56 -9.15
C LYS A 44 -6.76 10.73 -8.02
N CYS A 45 -5.95 10.06 -7.21
CA CYS A 45 -6.41 9.45 -5.97
C CYS A 45 -6.59 10.56 -4.92
N ALA A 46 -7.83 10.84 -4.51
CA ALA A 46 -8.16 11.97 -3.64
C ALA A 46 -7.61 11.79 -2.22
N ASP A 47 -7.75 10.59 -1.65
CA ASP A 47 -7.33 10.24 -0.29
C ASP A 47 -6.45 8.98 -0.29
N PRO A 48 -5.19 9.09 -0.76
CA PRO A 48 -4.33 7.93 -0.90
C PRO A 48 -3.90 7.38 0.47
N ILE A 49 -4.28 6.13 0.78
CA ILE A 49 -3.83 5.44 1.99
C ILE A 49 -2.52 4.72 1.68
N LEU A 50 -1.43 5.18 2.30
CA LEU A 50 -0.09 4.58 2.15
C LEU A 50 0.14 3.50 3.21
N ILE A 51 0.44 2.28 2.77
CA ILE A 51 0.67 1.12 3.63
C ILE A 51 2.01 0.50 3.28
N PHE A 52 2.80 0.10 4.27
CA PHE A 52 3.96 -0.75 4.06
C PHE A 52 3.56 -2.22 4.20
N VAL A 53 3.90 -3.05 3.21
CA VAL A 53 3.64 -4.48 3.24
C VAL A 53 4.89 -5.18 3.78
N PRO A 54 4.85 -5.73 5.01
CA PRO A 54 6.00 -6.41 5.60
C PRO A 54 6.39 -7.65 4.79
N THR A 55 7.69 -7.94 4.76
CA THR A 55 8.17 -9.23 4.26
C THR A 55 7.85 -10.33 5.27
N LYS A 56 7.86 -11.59 4.82
CA LYS A 56 7.63 -12.74 5.70
C LYS A 56 8.61 -12.70 6.88
N ASN A 57 8.11 -12.91 8.09
CA ASN A 57 8.85 -12.87 9.35
C ASN A 57 9.38 -11.48 9.74
N MET A 58 8.87 -10.40 9.14
CA MET A 58 9.16 -9.05 9.58
C MET A 58 8.12 -8.58 10.59
N VAL A 59 8.56 -8.23 11.79
CA VAL A 59 7.71 -7.56 12.78
C VAL A 59 7.60 -6.10 12.41
N HIS A 60 6.38 -5.57 12.39
CA HIS A 60 6.12 -4.16 12.11
C HIS A 60 5.38 -3.59 13.32
N ILE A 61 6.05 -2.67 14.02
CA ILE A 61 5.52 -1.99 15.20
C ILE A 61 5.19 -0.56 14.76
N TYR A 62 3.95 -0.14 15.01
CA TYR A 62 3.44 1.20 14.71
C TYR A 62 3.39 2.03 15.99
#